data_AF-A0A150GIH5-F1
#
_entry.id   AF-A0A150GIH5-F1
#
_cell.length_a   1.000
_cell.length_b   1.000
_cell.length_c   1.000
_cell.angle_alpha   90.00
_cell.angle_beta   90.00
_cell.angle_gamma   90.00
#
_symmetry.space_group_name_H-M   'P 1'
#
loop_
_entity.id
_entity.type
_entity.pdbx_description
1 polymer ?
#
loop_
_entity_poly.entity_id
_entity_poly.type
_entity_poly.pdbx_seq_one_letter_code
_entity_poly.pdbx_strand_id
1 'polypeptide(L)'
;MVLLEKVYSVPPGPGTATQAWLSRAFETLPVKTGTLSDLAAALQADPDVAPKLDRRPDVNRLNVPAWRVAVSRMVSRHPEFVDTGRKRGGLKLFRYDEQIAQAARDGRRKRRV
;
A
#
# COMPACT_ATOMS: atom_id res chain seq x y z
N MET A 1 22.93 16.14 15.64
CA MET A 1 22.37 14.91 15.03
C MET A 1 21.48 15.32 13.87
N VAL A 2 22.01 15.25 12.66
CA VAL A 2 21.30 15.67 11.44
C VAL A 2 20.46 14.47 10.98
N LEU A 3 19.13 14.54 11.17
CA LEU A 3 18.21 13.59 10.56
C LEU A 3 18.32 13.78 9.04
N LEU A 4 19.03 12.87 8.38
CA LEU A 4 19.01 12.73 6.93
C LEU A 4 17.57 12.46 6.49
N GLU A 5 16.89 13.52 6.06
CA GLU A 5 15.76 13.44 5.15
C GLU A 5 16.23 12.69 3.90
N LYS A 6 16.11 11.36 3.93
CA LYS A 6 16.23 10.55 2.72
C LYS A 6 15.10 10.99 1.80
N VAL A 7 15.46 11.83 0.84
CA VAL A 7 14.67 12.16 -0.35
C VAL A 7 14.45 10.86 -1.11
N TYR A 8 13.46 10.08 -0.68
CA TYR A 8 12.96 8.96 -1.45
C TYR A 8 12.12 9.56 -2.58
N SER A 9 12.54 9.30 -3.82
CA SER A 9 11.82 9.68 -5.04
C SER A 9 10.33 9.36 -4.87
N VAL A 10 9.57 10.44 -4.95
CA VAL A 10 8.15 10.54 -4.62
C VAL A 10 7.34 9.94 -5.78
N PRO A 11 6.52 8.88 -5.61
CA PRO A 11 5.33 8.75 -6.44
C PRO A 11 4.44 9.98 -6.11
N PRO A 12 3.80 10.64 -7.09
CA PRO A 12 3.24 11.97 -6.89
C PRO A 12 2.25 12.01 -5.72
N GLY A 13 2.64 12.66 -4.61
CA GLY A 13 1.77 13.05 -3.50
C GLY A 13 1.59 12.05 -2.32
N PRO A 14 1.24 12.54 -1.11
CA PRO A 14 1.71 12.03 0.17
C PRO A 14 0.79 10.96 0.78
N GLY A 15 1.10 9.67 0.61
CA GLY A 15 0.48 8.57 1.37
C GLY A 15 -1.01 8.27 1.11
N THR A 16 -1.81 9.26 0.72
CA THR A 16 -3.24 9.14 0.43
C THR A 16 -3.50 8.56 -0.95
N ALA A 17 -2.67 8.85 -1.95
CA ALA A 17 -2.79 8.29 -3.30
C ALA A 17 -2.54 6.78 -3.31
N THR A 18 -1.46 6.32 -2.67
CA THR A 18 -1.18 4.88 -2.53
C THR A 18 -2.25 4.17 -1.69
N GLN A 19 -2.77 4.82 -0.65
CA GLN A 19 -3.89 4.29 0.13
C GLN A 19 -5.16 4.12 -0.72
N ALA A 20 -5.52 5.12 -1.52
CA ALA A 20 -6.68 5.07 -2.41
C ALA A 20 -6.54 3.98 -3.48
N TRP A 21 -5.36 3.84 -4.08
CA TRP A 21 -5.08 2.75 -5.02
C TRP A 21 -5.18 1.38 -4.37
N LEU A 22 -4.71 1.23 -3.13
CA LEU A 22 -4.83 -0.03 -2.38
C LEU A 22 -6.26 -0.35 -2.01
N SER A 23 -7.03 0.60 -1.50
CA SER A 23 -8.47 0.43 -1.24
C SER A 23 -9.19 -0.06 -2.50
N ARG A 24 -8.95 0.58 -3.64
CA ARG A 24 -9.53 0.20 -4.93
C ARG A 24 -9.08 -1.19 -5.37
N ALA A 25 -7.81 -1.53 -5.21
CA ALA A 25 -7.29 -2.87 -5.49
C ALA A 25 -7.97 -3.94 -4.62
N PHE A 26 -8.19 -3.68 -3.33
CA PHE A 26 -8.93 -4.60 -2.46
C PHE A 26 -10.41 -4.73 -2.85
N GLU A 27 -11.06 -3.67 -3.32
CA GLU A 27 -12.44 -3.74 -3.84
C GLU A 27 -12.57 -4.66 -5.06
N THR A 28 -11.53 -4.79 -5.88
CA THR A 28 -11.53 -5.73 -7.03
C THR A 28 -11.39 -7.19 -6.62
N LEU A 29 -11.00 -7.47 -5.37
CA LEU A 29 -10.74 -8.83 -4.88
C LEU A 29 -11.96 -9.42 -4.17
N PRO A 30 -12.20 -10.74 -4.31
CA PRO A 30 -13.28 -11.41 -3.60
C PRO A 30 -13.07 -11.27 -2.09
N VAL A 31 -14.13 -10.87 -1.39
CA VAL A 31 -14.13 -10.69 0.08
C VAL A 31 -13.13 -9.61 0.56
N LYS A 32 -12.75 -8.66 -0.31
CA LYS A 32 -11.79 -7.58 0.02
C LYS A 32 -10.48 -8.10 0.65
N THR A 33 -10.05 -9.28 0.20
CA THR A 33 -8.94 -10.03 0.80
C THR A 33 -7.96 -10.47 -0.30
N GLY A 34 -6.67 -10.27 -0.09
CA GLY A 34 -5.64 -10.58 -1.09
C GLY A 34 -4.23 -10.62 -0.53
N THR A 35 -3.34 -11.23 -1.29
CA THR A 35 -1.90 -11.18 -1.00
C THR A 35 -1.28 -9.90 -1.58
N LEU A 36 -0.06 -9.57 -1.15
CA LEU A 36 0.73 -8.51 -1.79
C LEU A 36 0.95 -8.76 -3.29
N SER A 37 0.92 -10.02 -3.73
CA SER A 37 1.02 -10.35 -5.16
C SER A 37 -0.29 -10.10 -5.91
N ASP A 38 -1.43 -10.42 -5.29
CA ASP A 38 -2.76 -10.10 -5.86
C ASP A 38 -2.93 -8.58 -5.98
N LEU A 39 -2.55 -7.82 -4.94
CA LEU A 39 -2.56 -6.35 -4.97
C LEU A 39 -1.63 -5.81 -6.06
N ALA A 40 -0.43 -6.38 -6.19
CA ALA A 40 0.50 -5.99 -7.23
C ALA A 40 -0.05 -6.27 -8.63
N ALA A 41 -0.77 -7.37 -8.82
CA ALA A 41 -1.44 -7.69 -10.08
C ALA A 41 -2.59 -6.71 -10.36
N ALA A 42 -3.45 -6.44 -9.38
CA ALA A 42 -4.56 -5.50 -9.50
C ALA A 42 -4.09 -4.08 -9.83
N LEU A 43 -3.04 -3.59 -9.19
CA LEU A 43 -2.46 -2.27 -9.47
C LEU A 43 -1.83 -2.16 -10.85
N GLN A 44 -1.26 -3.26 -11.37
CA GLN A 44 -0.73 -3.31 -12.74
C GLN A 44 -1.83 -3.49 -13.79
N ALA A 45 -2.96 -4.11 -13.42
CA ALA A 45 -4.11 -4.27 -14.30
C ALA A 45 -4.93 -2.98 -14.45
N ASP A 46 -4.86 -2.06 -13.47
CA ASP A 46 -5.53 -0.76 -13.55
C ASP A 46 -4.78 0.17 -14.53
N PRO A 47 -5.37 0.54 -15.69
CA PRO A 47 -4.71 1.35 -16.70
C PRO A 47 -4.43 2.80 -16.23
N ASP A 48 -5.13 3.30 -15.21
CA ASP A 48 -4.86 4.63 -14.65
C ASP A 48 -3.70 4.61 -13.64
N VAL A 49 -3.52 3.50 -12.94
CA VAL A 49 -2.48 3.34 -11.90
C VAL A 49 -1.18 2.80 -12.47
N ALA A 50 -1.24 1.81 -13.37
CA ALA A 50 -0.08 1.17 -13.98
C ALA A 50 1.00 2.13 -14.55
N PRO A 51 0.66 3.24 -15.25
CA PRO A 51 1.66 4.19 -15.72
C PRO A 51 2.25 5.07 -14.59
N LYS A 52 1.58 5.15 -13.44
CA LYS A 52 2.00 5.94 -12.25
C LYS A 52 2.87 5.11 -11.30
N LEU A 53 3.04 3.80 -11.54
CA LEU A 53 3.88 2.92 -10.74
C LEU A 53 5.37 3.15 -11.04
N ASP A 54 6.15 3.52 -10.02
CA ASP A 54 7.59 3.68 -10.15
C ASP A 54 8.30 2.32 -10.28
N ARG A 55 8.57 1.92 -11.53
CA ARG A 55 9.23 0.66 -11.90
C ARG A 55 10.72 0.64 -11.61
N ARG A 56 11.32 1.75 -11.16
CA ARG A 56 12.74 1.78 -10.81
C ARG A 56 13.00 0.81 -9.65
N PRO A 57 14.12 0.08 -9.67
CA PRO A 57 14.49 -0.75 -8.53
C PRO A 57 14.71 0.11 -7.28
N ASP A 58 14.27 -0.38 -6.11
CA ASP A 58 14.54 0.31 -4.85
C ASP A 58 16.04 0.30 -4.55
N VAL A 59 16.58 1.42 -4.06
CA VAL A 59 18.00 1.60 -3.74
C VAL A 59 18.51 0.54 -2.74
N ASN A 60 17.65 0.02 -1.87
CA ASN A 60 17.99 -0.99 -0.86
C ASN A 60 17.57 -2.41 -1.29
N ARG A 61 16.80 -2.55 -2.37
CA ARG A 61 16.32 -3.83 -2.91
C ARG A 61 16.30 -3.77 -4.43
N LEU A 62 17.48 -3.97 -5.02
CA LEU A 62 17.69 -3.84 -6.47
C LEU A 62 16.82 -4.79 -7.32
N ASN A 63 16.31 -5.87 -6.73
CA ASN A 63 15.43 -6.84 -7.41
C ASN A 63 13.93 -6.53 -7.25
N VAL A 64 13.56 -5.45 -6.55
CA VAL A 64 12.16 -5.12 -6.28
C VAL A 64 11.88 -3.68 -6.73
N PRO A 65 10.88 -3.45 -7.58
CA PRO A 65 10.43 -2.11 -7.93
C PRO A 65 10.07 -1.29 -6.68
N ALA A 66 10.44 -0.01 -6.66
CA ALA A 66 10.21 0.90 -5.56
C ALA A 66 8.72 0.96 -5.16
N TRP A 67 7.81 0.92 -6.14
CA TRP A 67 6.37 0.91 -5.88
C TRP A 67 5.90 -0.31 -5.05
N ARG A 68 6.50 -1.49 -5.23
CA ARG A 68 6.16 -2.69 -4.43
C ARG A 68 6.64 -2.56 -2.99
N VAL A 69 7.80 -1.94 -2.79
CA VAL A 69 8.31 -1.61 -1.45
C VAL A 69 7.39 -0.61 -0.76
N ALA A 70 6.91 0.40 -1.49
CA ALA A 70 5.94 1.37 -0.99
C ALA A 70 4.62 0.70 -0.57
N VAL A 71 4.07 -0.18 -1.40
CA VAL A 71 2.86 -0.97 -1.08
C VAL A 71 3.07 -1.82 0.17
N SER A 72 4.17 -2.56 0.25
CA SER A 72 4.48 -3.38 1.44
C SER A 72 4.59 -2.54 2.70
N ARG A 73 5.24 -1.37 2.64
CA ARG A 73 5.32 -0.45 3.78
C ARG A 73 3.95 0.11 4.16
N MET A 74 3.09 0.41 3.18
CA MET A 74 1.75 0.93 3.42
C MET A 74 0.89 -0.08 4.17
N VAL A 75 0.84 -1.31 3.66
CA VAL A 75 0.09 -2.42 4.27
C VAL A 75 0.58 -2.72 5.70
N SER A 76 1.88 -2.60 5.96
CA SER A 76 2.42 -2.80 7.32
C SER A 76 2.22 -1.61 8.27
N ARG A 77 2.09 -0.38 7.77
CA ARG A 77 1.97 0.84 8.59
C ARG A 77 0.52 1.21 8.91
N HIS A 78 -0.43 0.72 8.13
CA HIS A 78 -1.83 1.10 8.22
C HIS A 78 -2.66 -0.03 8.82
N PRO A 79 -3.37 0.21 9.94
CA PRO A 79 -4.14 -0.82 10.64
C PRO A 79 -5.36 -1.31 9.85
N GLU A 80 -5.80 -0.55 8.84
CA GLU A 80 -6.89 -0.91 7.94
C GLU A 80 -6.59 -2.14 7.07
N PHE A 81 -5.32 -2.54 6.96
CA PHE A 81 -4.90 -3.77 6.29
C PHE A 81 -4.58 -4.82 7.33
N VAL A 82 -5.58 -5.59 7.71
CA VAL A 82 -5.47 -6.61 8.75
C VAL A 82 -4.77 -7.85 8.20
N ASP A 83 -3.65 -8.24 8.81
CA ASP A 83 -3.01 -9.53 8.54
C ASP A 83 -3.93 -10.63 9.09
N THR A 84 -4.44 -11.48 8.20
CA THR A 84 -5.37 -12.55 8.60
C THR A 84 -4.66 -13.73 9.27
N GLY A 85 -3.33 -13.71 9.35
CA GLY A 85 -2.50 -14.82 9.82
C GLY A 85 -2.44 -16.01 8.86
N ARG A 86 -3.25 -15.99 7.80
CA ARG A 86 -3.27 -17.02 6.76
C ARG A 86 -2.25 -16.71 5.67
N LYS A 87 -1.77 -17.77 5.02
CA LYS A 87 -0.91 -17.65 3.84
C LYS A 87 -1.59 -18.28 2.64
N ARG A 88 -1.45 -17.66 1.47
CA ARG A 88 -1.86 -18.20 0.17
C ARG A 88 -0.63 -18.23 -0.73
N GLY A 89 -0.24 -19.41 -1.19
CA GLY A 89 0.99 -19.58 -2.00
C GLY A 89 2.27 -19.11 -1.30
N GLY A 90 2.35 -19.27 0.03
CA GLY A 90 3.49 -18.79 0.83
C GLY A 90 3.48 -17.29 1.17
N LEU A 91 2.57 -16.51 0.59
CA LEU A 91 2.43 -15.07 0.85
C LEU A 91 1.36 -14.80 1.91
N LYS A 92 1.62 -13.82 2.77
CA LYS A 92 0.66 -13.35 3.78
C LYS A 92 -0.61 -12.82 3.12
N LEU A 93 -1.75 -13.22 3.69
CA LEU A 93 -3.07 -12.82 3.24
C LEU A 93 -3.56 -11.64 4.09
N PHE A 94 -3.82 -10.52 3.44
CA PHE A 94 -4.31 -9.30 4.06
C PHE A 94 -5.78 -9.11 3.73
N ARG A 95 -6.54 -8.57 4.69
CA ARG A 95 -7.92 -8.15 4.52
C ARG A 95 -8.02 -6.64 4.70
N TYR A 96 -8.74 -5.98 3.81
CA TYR A 96 -9.07 -4.58 3.98
C TYR A 96 -10.30 -4.43 4.88
N ASP A 97 -10.14 -3.66 5.95
CA ASP A 97 -11.21 -3.29 6.86
C ASP A 97 -11.59 -1.82 6.66
N GLU A 98 -12.77 -1.61 6.06
CA GLU A 98 -13.29 -0.29 5.74
C GLU A 98 -13.64 0.52 6.99
N GLN A 99 -14.05 -0.12 8.09
CA GLN A 99 -14.35 0.56 9.34
C GLN A 99 -13.08 1.11 9.97
N ILE A 100 -12.00 0.33 9.95
CA ILE A 100 -10.68 0.79 10.43
C ILE A 100 -10.13 1.89 9.51
N ALA A 101 -10.31 1.77 8.18
CA ALA A 101 -9.91 2.81 7.24
C ALA A 101 -10.63 4.13 7.51
N GLN A 102 -11.94 4.09 7.76
CA GLN A 102 -12.73 5.25 8.08
C GLN A 102 -12.33 5.86 9.44
N ALA A 103 -12.17 5.03 10.47
CA ALA A 103 -11.70 5.47 11.78
C ALA A 103 -10.29 6.08 11.73
N ALA A 104 -9.39 5.57 10.88
CA ALA A 104 -8.06 6.13 10.66
C ALA A 104 -8.11 7.49 9.96
N ARG A 105 -9.05 7.69 9.02
CA ARG A 105 -9.30 9.00 8.38
C ARG A 105 -9.81 10.03 9.39
N ASP A 106 -10.77 9.65 10.23
CA ASP A 106 -11.35 10.52 11.25
C ASP A 106 -10.36 10.82 12.40
N GLY A 107 -9.56 9.83 12.81
CA GLY A 107 -8.53 9.98 13.85
C GLY A 107 -7.39 10.92 13.45
N ARG A 108 -6.96 10.91 12.18
CA ARG A 108 -5.96 11.89 11.69
C ARG A 108 -6.48 13.33 11.71
N ARG A 109 -7.79 13.52 11.49
CA ARG A 109 -8.43 14.85 11.49
C ARG A 109 -8.45 15.48 12.88
N LYS A 110 -8.56 14.67 13.94
CA LYS A 110 -8.57 15.14 15.34
C LYS A 110 -7.20 15.51 15.91
N ARG A 111 -6.09 15.16 15.25
CA ARG A 111 -4.71 15.46 15.72
C ARG A 111 -4.16 16.81 15.24
N ARG A 112 -4.96 17.60 14.52
CA ARG A 112 -4.69 18.99 14.11
C ARG A 112 -5.73 19.91 14.77
N VAL A 113 -5.68 20.05 16.08
CA VAL A 113 -6.31 21.13 16.84
C VAL A 113 -5.32 21.60 17.88
#